data_AF-A0A7Z9WI24-F1
#
_entry.id   AF-A0A7Z9WI24-F1
#
_cell.length_a   1.000
_cell.length_b   1.000
_cell.length_c   1.000
_cell.angle_alpha   90.00
_cell.angle_beta   90.00
_cell.angle_gamma   90.00
#
_symmetry.space_group_name_H-M   'P 1'
#
loop_
_entity.id
_entity.type
_entity.pdbx_description
1 polymer ?
#
loop_
_entity_poly.entity_id
_entity_poly.type
_entity_poly.pdbx_seq_one_letter_code
_entity_poly.pdbx_strand_id
1 'polypeptide(L)'
;MERFRKYIDRTVNIENVKNSNRLDAFEVTCRYLPDPPEDFDEFEFATDFKGSRDLGIMVTVELGKVKKILFGLIDPKNPDIIRPLSESQIAELLAQRGNQLVRFFDYITQ
;
A
#
# COMPACT_ATOMS: atom_id res chain seq x y z
N MET A 1 -11.50 3.27 7.04
CA MET A 1 -10.11 3.72 7.26
C MET A 1 -9.55 3.38 8.65
N GLU A 2 -10.36 3.42 9.72
CA GLU A 2 -9.89 3.13 11.09
C GLU A 2 -9.12 1.81 11.26
N ARG A 3 -9.48 0.76 10.51
CA ARG A 3 -8.79 -0.54 10.52
C ARG A 3 -7.28 -0.46 10.25
N PHE A 4 -6.83 0.55 9.50
CA PHE A 4 -5.42 0.74 9.13
C PHE A 4 -4.70 1.72 10.05
N ARG A 5 -5.43 2.42 10.94
CA ARG A 5 -4.85 3.40 11.86
C ARG A 5 -3.80 2.78 12.79
N LYS A 6 -3.96 1.50 13.13
CA LYS A 6 -3.01 0.76 13.99
C LYS A 6 -1.61 0.61 13.39
N TYR A 7 -1.43 0.88 12.10
CA TYR A 7 -0.13 0.80 11.41
C TYR A 7 0.62 2.12 11.38
N ILE A 8 -0.05 3.23 11.69
CA ILE A 8 0.63 4.53 11.82
C ILE A 8 1.64 4.44 12.96
N ASP A 9 2.82 5.02 12.75
CA ASP A 9 4.01 5.01 13.59
C ASP A 9 4.66 3.63 13.81
N ARG A 10 4.17 2.57 13.16
CA ARG A 10 4.87 1.28 13.13
C ARG A 10 6.10 1.34 12.23
N THR A 11 7.10 0.57 12.59
CA THR A 11 8.33 0.48 11.80
C THR A 11 8.10 -0.41 10.60
N VAL A 12 8.56 0.03 9.42
CA VAL A 12 8.50 -0.76 8.20
C VAL A 12 9.61 -1.80 8.21
N ASN A 13 9.27 -3.05 7.91
CA ASN A 13 10.24 -4.11 7.71
C ASN A 13 10.65 -4.16 6.23
N ILE A 14 11.78 -3.55 5.90
CA ILE A 14 12.29 -3.43 4.53
C ILE A 14 12.55 -4.79 3.88
N GLU A 15 13.05 -5.76 4.64
CA GLU A 15 13.30 -7.13 4.14
C GLU A 15 11.99 -7.81 3.69
N ASN A 16 10.90 -7.58 4.42
CA ASN A 16 9.58 -8.07 4.04
C ASN A 16 9.02 -7.34 2.82
N VAL A 17 9.26 -6.03 2.70
CA VAL A 17 8.87 -5.25 1.53
C VAL A 17 9.62 -5.71 0.27
N LYS A 18 10.90 -6.10 0.39
CA LYS A 18 11.70 -6.65 -0.73
C LYS A 18 11.29 -8.07 -1.14
N ASN A 19 10.47 -8.77 -0.36
CA ASN A 19 10.08 -10.16 -0.63
C ASN A 19 8.88 -10.27 -1.59
N SER A 20 9.12 -10.11 -2.88
CA SER A 20 8.09 -10.15 -3.93
C SER A 20 7.19 -11.40 -3.87
N ASN A 21 7.76 -12.58 -3.66
CA ASN A 21 7.00 -13.84 -3.56
C ASN A 21 5.99 -13.82 -2.40
N ARG A 22 6.35 -13.18 -1.28
CA ARG A 22 5.42 -13.01 -0.16
C ARG A 22 4.39 -11.93 -0.42
N LEU A 23 4.76 -10.85 -1.10
CA LEU A 23 3.82 -9.80 -1.50
C LEU A 23 2.74 -10.34 -2.47
N ASP A 24 3.13 -11.19 -3.41
CA ASP A 24 2.22 -11.84 -4.36
C ASP A 24 1.18 -12.74 -3.67
N ALA A 25 1.53 -13.34 -2.52
CA ALA A 25 0.56 -14.09 -1.71
C ALA A 25 -0.53 -13.21 -1.07
N PHE A 26 -0.28 -11.90 -0.98
CA PHE A 26 -1.29 -10.90 -0.64
C PHE A 26 -1.88 -10.23 -1.88
N GLU A 27 -1.59 -10.71 -3.09
CA GLU A 27 -1.94 -10.10 -4.39
C GLU A 27 -1.55 -8.62 -4.45
N VAL A 28 -0.42 -8.28 -3.81
CA VAL A 28 0.17 -6.94 -3.82
C VAL A 28 1.49 -7.02 -4.56
N THR A 29 1.73 -6.08 -5.47
CA THR A 29 3.01 -5.93 -6.17
C THR A 29 3.68 -4.64 -5.72
N CYS A 30 4.96 -4.69 -5.36
CA CYS A 30 5.74 -3.48 -5.11
C CYS A 30 6.07 -2.80 -6.44
N ARG A 31 5.73 -1.52 -6.56
CA ARG A 31 5.99 -0.69 -7.75
C ARG A 31 7.22 0.19 -7.56
N TYR A 32 7.41 0.71 -6.36
CA TYR A 32 8.53 1.57 -6.01
C TYR A 32 8.93 1.34 -4.56
N LEU A 33 10.22 1.12 -4.37
CA LEU A 33 10.88 1.00 -3.07
C LEU A 33 12.23 1.73 -3.18
N PRO A 34 12.43 2.82 -2.43
CA PRO A 34 13.73 3.45 -2.27
C PRO A 34 14.77 2.46 -1.70
N ASP A 35 15.98 2.44 -2.26
CA ASP A 35 17.07 1.57 -1.78
C ASP A 35 18.43 2.31 -1.81
N PRO A 36 18.98 2.73 -0.65
CA PRO A 36 18.39 2.61 0.69
C PRO A 36 17.22 3.61 0.89
N PRO A 37 16.27 3.31 1.80
CA PRO A 37 15.33 4.31 2.26
C PRO A 37 16.03 5.47 2.98
N GLU A 38 15.68 6.69 2.60
CA GLU A 38 16.03 7.93 3.29
C GLU A 38 15.14 8.16 4.53
N ASP A 39 15.43 9.24 5.26
CA ASP A 39 14.66 9.64 6.44
C ASP A 39 13.20 9.99 6.10
N PHE A 40 12.88 10.33 4.86
CA PHE A 40 11.53 10.59 4.38
C PHE A 40 11.36 10.03 2.97
N ASP A 41 10.46 9.07 2.83
CA ASP A 41 10.27 8.35 1.56
C ASP A 41 8.83 7.89 1.36
N GLU A 42 8.48 7.60 0.11
CA GLU A 42 7.20 6.98 -0.24
C GLU A 42 7.42 5.62 -0.90
N PHE A 43 6.69 4.63 -0.39
CA PHE A 43 6.72 3.27 -0.89
C PHE A 43 5.43 3.05 -1.66
N GLU A 44 5.54 2.57 -2.90
CA GLU A 44 4.38 2.35 -3.75
C GLU A 44 4.14 0.87 -3.99
N PHE A 45 2.88 0.49 -3.86
CA PHE A 45 2.39 -0.83 -4.18
C PHE A 45 1.17 -0.73 -5.08
N ALA A 46 0.86 -1.82 -5.78
CA ALA A 46 -0.38 -1.98 -6.51
C ALA A 46 -1.05 -3.30 -6.15
N THR A 47 -2.37 -3.33 -6.24
CA THR A 47 -3.18 -4.55 -6.12
C THR A 47 -4.36 -4.48 -7.08
N ASP A 48 -4.98 -5.63 -7.32
CA ASP A 48 -6.15 -5.72 -8.17
C ASP A 48 -7.41 -5.21 -7.46
N PHE A 49 -8.15 -4.34 -8.15
CA PHE A 49 -9.46 -3.86 -7.75
C PHE A 49 -10.37 -3.87 -8.97
N LYS A 50 -11.49 -4.62 -8.89
CA LYS A 50 -12.45 -4.78 -10.00
C LYS A 50 -11.86 -5.37 -11.30
N GLY A 51 -10.83 -6.19 -11.21
CA GLY A 51 -10.20 -6.83 -12.36
C GLY A 51 -9.19 -5.94 -13.08
N SER A 52 -8.85 -4.78 -12.52
CA SER A 52 -7.75 -3.92 -12.94
C SER A 52 -6.72 -3.78 -11.80
N ARG A 53 -5.42 -3.89 -12.13
CA ARG A 53 -4.31 -3.60 -11.20
C ARG A 53 -4.05 -2.10 -11.04
N ASP A 54 -5.11 -1.32 -11.00
CA ASP A 54 -5.05 0.14 -10.93
C ASP A 54 -5.16 0.66 -9.50
N LEU A 55 -5.40 -0.18 -8.50
CA LEU A 55 -5.38 0.31 -7.11
C LEU A 55 -3.95 0.46 -6.61
N GLY A 56 -3.52 1.71 -6.46
CA GLY A 56 -2.27 2.10 -5.81
C GLY A 56 -2.42 2.20 -4.29
N ILE A 57 -1.38 1.75 -3.60
CA ILE A 57 -1.20 1.89 -2.15
C ILE A 57 0.10 2.66 -1.95
N MET A 58 0.00 3.90 -1.48
CA MET A 58 1.19 4.70 -1.11
C MET A 58 1.35 4.68 0.39
N VAL A 59 2.57 4.36 0.84
CA VAL A 59 2.94 4.36 2.24
C VAL A 59 4.06 5.38 2.43
N THR A 60 3.72 6.53 3.01
CA THR A 60 4.72 7.53 3.38
C THR A 60 5.40 7.08 4.66
N VAL A 61 6.74 7.03 4.63
CA VAL A 61 7.60 6.56 5.71
C VAL A 61 8.50 7.72 6.13
N GLU A 62 8.61 7.96 7.43
CA GLU A 62 9.54 8.92 8.01
C GLU A 62 10.30 8.24 9.15
N LEU A 63 11.64 8.31 9.12
CA LEU A 63 12.55 7.64 10.06
C LEU A 63 12.20 6.15 10.24
N GLY A 64 11.94 5.48 9.11
CA GLY A 64 11.54 4.08 9.05
C GLY A 64 10.13 3.77 9.56
N LYS A 65 9.32 4.77 9.91
CA LYS A 65 7.96 4.59 10.44
C LYS A 65 6.87 5.07 9.49
N VAL A 66 5.77 4.34 9.43
CA VAL A 66 4.61 4.73 8.61
C VAL A 66 3.97 6.01 9.15
N LYS A 67 3.85 7.04 8.31
CA LYS A 67 3.15 8.29 8.64
C LYS A 67 1.81 8.44 7.95
N LYS A 68 1.69 7.87 6.75
CA LYS A 68 0.48 7.98 5.94
C LYS A 68 0.31 6.73 5.10
N ILE A 69 -0.94 6.32 4.94
CA ILE A 69 -1.36 5.29 3.99
C ILE A 69 -2.43 5.92 3.10
N LEU A 70 -2.21 5.92 1.79
CA LEU A 70 -3.16 6.41 0.79
C LEU A 70 -3.53 5.28 -0.16
N PHE A 71 -4.83 5.18 -0.44
CA PHE A 71 -5.37 4.31 -1.49
C PHE A 71 -5.90 5.19 -2.62
N GLY A 72 -5.52 4.90 -3.85
CA GLY A 72 -5.94 5.66 -5.01
C GLY A 72 -5.93 4.82 -6.28
N LEU A 73 -6.62 5.29 -7.31
CA LEU A 73 -6.57 4.68 -8.64
C LEU A 73 -5.45 5.32 -9.45
N ILE A 74 -4.55 4.47 -9.93
CA ILE A 74 -3.45 4.80 -10.82
C ILE A 74 -4.02 4.95 -12.23
N ASP A 75 -3.78 6.08 -12.88
CA ASP A 75 -4.19 6.25 -14.27
C ASP A 75 -3.36 5.33 -15.18
N PRO A 76 -3.99 4.43 -15.96
CA PRO A 76 -3.27 3.47 -16.78
C PRO A 76 -2.49 4.11 -17.94
N LYS A 77 -2.81 5.36 -18.30
CA LYS A 77 -2.10 6.11 -19.35
C LYS A 77 -1.01 7.00 -18.77
N ASN A 78 -1.10 7.35 -17.49
CA ASN A 78 -0.09 8.13 -16.78
C ASN A 78 0.03 7.66 -15.33
N PRO A 79 0.96 6.72 -15.03
CA PRO A 79 1.05 6.10 -13.72
C PRO A 79 1.40 7.04 -12.56
N ASP A 80 1.82 8.28 -12.84
CA ASP A 80 2.09 9.32 -11.85
C ASP A 80 0.79 10.02 -11.38
N ILE A 81 -0.30 9.86 -12.13
CA ILE A 81 -1.61 10.39 -11.76
C ILE A 81 -2.32 9.38 -10.87
N ILE A 82 -2.48 9.76 -9.61
CA ILE A 82 -3.22 8.99 -8.62
C ILE A 82 -4.49 9.76 -8.26
N ARG A 83 -5.64 9.13 -8.50
CA ARG A 83 -6.95 9.69 -8.21
C ARG A 83 -7.47 9.13 -6.89
N PRO A 84 -8.04 9.96 -6.01
CA PRO A 84 -8.65 9.47 -4.79
C PRO A 84 -9.84 8.57 -5.13
N LEU A 85 -10.08 7.58 -4.28
CA LEU A 85 -11.29 6.76 -4.33
C LEU A 85 -12.49 7.57 -3.86
N SER A 86 -13.65 7.38 -4.50
CA SER A 86 -14.93 7.82 -3.95
C SER A 86 -15.28 7.04 -2.68
N GLU A 87 -16.22 7.55 -1.88
CA GLU A 87 -16.70 6.85 -0.67
C GLU A 87 -17.23 5.45 -0.98
N SER A 88 -17.97 5.29 -2.08
CA SER A 88 -18.48 3.98 -2.53
C SER A 88 -17.34 3.02 -2.90
N GLN A 89 -16.32 3.50 -3.61
CA GLN A 89 -15.15 2.70 -3.94
C GLN A 89 -14.34 2.31 -2.70
N ILE A 90 -14.24 3.19 -1.71
CA ILE A 90 -13.61 2.88 -0.42
C ILE A 90 -14.39 1.76 0.28
N ALA A 91 -15.72 1.86 0.37
CA ALA A 91 -16.55 0.85 1.02
C ALA A 91 -16.40 -0.52 0.34
N GLU A 92 -16.42 -0.55 -1.00
CA GLU A 92 -16.23 -1.77 -1.79
C GLU A 92 -14.82 -2.37 -1.61
N LEU A 93 -13.78 -1.53 -1.64
CA LEU A 93 -12.41 -1.97 -1.40
C LEU A 93 -12.27 -2.64 -0.03
N LEU A 94 -12.84 -2.02 1.01
CA LEU A 94 -12.79 -2.53 2.36
C LEU A 94 -13.54 -3.85 2.52
N ALA A 95 -14.67 -4.00 1.82
CA ALA A 95 -15.47 -5.22 1.83
C ALA A 95 -14.77 -6.39 1.10
N GLN A 96 -14.15 -6.13 -0.04
CA GLN A 96 -13.54 -7.18 -0.88
C GLN A 96 -12.11 -7.54 -0.46
N ARG A 97 -11.26 -6.52 -0.26
CA ARG A 97 -9.81 -6.67 -0.09
C ARG A 97 -9.33 -6.36 1.32
N GLY A 98 -10.18 -5.79 2.18
CA GLY A 98 -9.72 -5.22 3.44
C GLY A 98 -8.93 -6.19 4.34
N ASN A 99 -9.38 -7.44 4.47
CA ASN A 99 -8.68 -8.44 5.31
C ASN A 99 -7.34 -8.88 4.72
N GLN A 100 -7.24 -8.91 3.40
CA GLN A 100 -5.98 -9.15 2.69
C GLN A 100 -5.01 -7.99 2.90
N LEU A 101 -5.47 -6.74 2.77
CA LEU A 101 -4.67 -5.55 3.04
C LEU A 101 -4.19 -5.51 4.50
N VAL A 102 -5.02 -5.90 5.47
CA VAL A 102 -4.60 -6.03 6.87
C VAL A 102 -3.46 -7.04 7.03
N ARG A 103 -3.57 -8.22 6.41
CA ARG A 103 -2.50 -9.23 6.46
C ARG A 103 -1.21 -8.74 5.79
N PHE A 104 -1.33 -8.00 4.69
CA PHE A 104 -0.19 -7.34 4.04
C PHE A 104 0.49 -6.35 4.99
N PHE A 105 -0.26 -5.43 5.60
CA PHE A 105 0.31 -4.46 6.54
C PHE A 105 0.85 -5.10 7.82
N ASP A 106 0.19 -6.14 8.35
CA ASP A 106 0.71 -6.94 9.47
C ASP A 106 2.04 -7.64 9.12
N TYR A 107 2.28 -7.93 7.84
CA TYR A 107 3.54 -8.52 7.37
C TYR A 107 4.65 -7.48 7.19
N ILE A 108 4.36 -6.34 6.56
CA ILE A 108 5.38 -5.33 6.24
C ILE A 108 5.67 -4.35 7.39
N THR A 109 4.96 -4.43 8.51
CA THR A 109 5.18 -3.55 9.68
C THR A 109 5.44 -4.33 10.96
N GLN A 110 6.11 -3.68 11.93
CA GLN A 110 6.38 -4.17 13.28
C GLN A 110 5.89 -3.18 14.33
#